data_AF-A0A0C7NEK2-F1
#
_entry.id   AF-A0A0C7NEK2-F1
#
_cell.length_a   1.000
_cell.length_b   1.000
_cell.length_c   1.000
_cell.angle_alpha   90.00
_cell.angle_beta   90.00
_cell.angle_gamma   90.00
#
_symmetry.space_group_name_H-M   'P 1'
#
loop_
_entity.id
_entity.type
_entity.pdbx_description
1 polymer ?
#
loop_
_entity_poly.entity_id
_entity_poly.type
_entity_poly.pdbx_seq_one_letter_code
_entity_poly.pdbx_strand_id
1 'polypeptide(L)'
;MTTYSETICFTRQALEASLLPALSQDEEPALKSVLSAKLCSNIDILRKTVVSNKIEGEQHEGNYGNKRDFAFFQDQFSGIACTASMVQHASTSVLKEQYTKHIESQKSHRFSVDFDQDNYSESPVLQEPVEDIASRSRSGDQDDEKLAELRNRLLGKKQDHIDVASDPGSSMEKQMQLQNNIQEELLSDMSQLVSGLKQGAEAFQAALDDDSTVLKATELGLQATSRSLVDLGGKLKKYHNSKVGFLFYMTCLLFMFISLLVTYLIIKIFRKM
;
A
#
# COMPACT_ATOMS: atom_id res chain seq x y z
N MET A 1 42.42 12.45 13.00
CA MET A 1 41.68 11.17 12.96
C MET A 1 40.53 11.23 13.97
N THR A 2 39.50 12.03 13.69
CA THR A 2 38.37 12.30 14.60
C THR A 2 37.00 12.15 13.90
N THR A 3 36.90 11.36 12.83
CA THR A 3 35.94 11.67 11.76
C THR A 3 34.72 10.76 11.58
N TYR A 4 34.44 9.80 12.49
CA TYR A 4 33.25 8.92 12.33
C TYR A 4 32.34 8.84 13.57
N SER A 5 32.92 8.84 14.78
CA SER A 5 32.15 8.88 16.03
C SER A 5 31.42 10.23 16.21
N GLU A 6 32.05 11.34 15.82
CA GLU A 6 31.46 12.69 15.92
C GLU A 6 30.30 12.89 14.94
N THR A 7 30.40 12.34 13.72
CA THR A 7 29.32 12.40 12.72
C THR A 7 28.11 11.54 13.11
N ILE A 8 28.34 10.39 13.75
CA ILE A 8 27.28 9.57 14.34
C ILE A 8 26.57 10.30 15.48
N CYS A 9 27.31 10.98 16.35
CA CYS A 9 26.72 11.74 17.45
C CYS A 9 25.90 12.94 16.93
N PHE A 10 26.39 13.63 15.91
CA PHE A 10 25.70 14.76 15.29
C PHE A 10 24.41 14.32 14.57
N THR A 11 24.45 13.21 13.84
CA THR A 11 23.25 12.64 13.19
C THR A 11 22.21 12.18 14.19
N ARG A 12 22.62 11.58 15.32
CA ARG A 12 21.70 11.29 16.43
C ARG A 12 21.06 12.55 16.97
N GLN A 13 21.83 13.60 17.27
CA GLN A 13 21.30 14.84 17.84
C GLN A 13 20.34 15.54 16.86
N ALA A 14 20.62 15.50 15.55
CA ALA A 14 19.73 15.99 14.52
C ALA A 14 18.42 15.18 14.41
N LEU A 15 18.50 13.85 14.54
CA LEU A 15 17.33 12.95 14.54
C LEU A 15 16.48 13.13 15.81
N GLU A 16 17.10 13.22 16.98
CA GLU A 16 16.40 13.47 18.25
C GLU A 16 15.75 14.87 18.27
N ALA A 17 16.43 15.90 17.77
CA ALA A 17 15.89 17.27 17.76
C ALA A 17 14.75 17.48 16.76
N SER A 18 14.71 16.72 15.66
CA SER A 18 13.71 16.90 14.60
C SER A 18 12.52 15.94 14.68
N LEU A 19 12.74 14.68 15.06
CA LEU A 19 11.70 13.64 14.96
C LEU A 19 11.03 13.30 16.29
N LEU A 20 11.73 13.41 17.42
CA LEU A 20 11.17 13.10 18.73
C LEU A 20 10.02 14.06 19.14
N PRO A 21 10.11 15.38 18.86
CA PRO A 21 8.99 16.30 19.04
C PRO A 21 7.81 15.99 18.11
N ALA A 22 8.09 15.66 16.84
CA ALA A 22 7.07 15.34 15.83
C ALA A 22 6.32 14.03 16.14
N LEU A 23 6.99 13.04 16.76
CA LEU A 23 6.35 11.81 17.22
C LEU A 23 5.44 12.01 18.44
N SER A 24 5.68 13.07 19.24
CA SER A 24 4.94 13.36 20.48
C SER A 24 3.75 14.31 20.31
N GLN A 25 3.70 15.06 19.21
CA GLN A 25 2.57 15.92 18.91
C GLN A 25 1.35 15.10 18.45
N ASP A 26 0.15 15.63 18.70
CA ASP A 26 -1.14 15.00 18.39
C ASP A 26 -1.45 15.04 16.87
N GLU A 27 -0.48 14.60 16.06
CA GLU A 27 -0.61 14.52 14.62
C GLU A 27 -1.37 13.28 14.17
N GLU A 28 -1.97 13.36 12.97
CA GLU A 28 -2.72 12.27 12.33
C GLU A 28 -1.96 10.93 12.39
N PRO A 29 -2.68 9.81 12.66
CA PRO A 29 -2.06 8.48 12.75
C PRO A 29 -1.37 8.08 11.44
N ALA A 30 -1.86 8.57 10.30
CA ALA A 30 -1.23 8.37 9.00
C ALA A 30 0.15 9.05 8.93
N LEU A 31 0.26 10.31 9.35
CA LEU A 31 1.52 11.06 9.35
C LEU A 31 2.54 10.43 10.31
N LYS A 32 2.09 10.02 11.52
CA LYS A 32 2.91 9.27 12.48
C LYS A 32 3.45 7.96 11.89
N SER A 33 2.65 7.24 11.13
CA SER A 33 3.09 5.99 10.48
C SER A 33 4.15 6.24 9.39
N VAL A 34 4.01 7.32 8.62
CA VAL A 34 4.96 7.69 7.58
C VAL A 34 6.28 8.19 8.18
N LEU A 35 6.20 9.07 9.19
CA LEU A 35 7.38 9.61 9.88
C LEU A 35 8.16 8.51 10.60
N SER A 36 7.48 7.62 11.33
CA SER A 36 8.13 6.48 11.99
C SER A 36 8.72 5.49 10.99
N ALA A 37 8.03 5.20 9.87
CA ALA A 37 8.58 4.37 8.80
C ALA A 37 9.83 4.99 8.14
N LYS A 38 9.83 6.32 7.92
CA LYS A 38 11.01 7.05 7.42
C LYS A 38 12.16 7.02 8.41
N LEU A 39 11.89 7.20 9.70
CA LEU A 39 12.90 7.11 10.76
C LEU A 39 13.52 5.70 10.82
N CYS A 40 12.70 4.65 10.78
CA CYS A 40 13.17 3.26 10.70
C CYS A 40 14.04 3.02 9.45
N SER A 41 13.59 3.48 8.28
CA SER A 41 14.35 3.35 7.03
C SER A 41 15.69 4.08 7.08
N ASN A 42 15.74 5.29 7.66
CA ASN A 42 16.97 6.05 7.82
C ASN A 42 17.95 5.35 8.76
N ILE A 43 17.47 4.79 9.88
CA ILE A 43 18.29 4.01 10.82
C ILE A 43 18.83 2.75 10.14
N ASP A 44 18.05 2.08 9.29
CA ASP A 44 18.49 0.90 8.54
C ASP A 44 19.52 1.25 7.47
N ILE A 45 19.39 2.40 6.79
CA ILE A 45 20.40 2.91 5.87
C ILE A 45 21.71 3.16 6.62
N LEU A 46 21.66 3.86 7.77
CA LEU A 46 22.84 4.11 8.60
C LEU A 46 23.49 2.80 9.07
N ARG A 47 22.68 1.83 9.52
CA ARG A 47 23.15 0.50 9.90
C ARG A 47 23.85 -0.19 8.73
N LYS A 48 23.25 -0.14 7.53
CA LYS A 48 23.82 -0.74 6.32
C LYS A 48 25.15 -0.08 5.96
N THR A 49 25.25 1.25 6.04
CA THR A 49 26.53 1.96 5.82
C THR A 49 27.59 1.55 6.83
N VAL A 50 27.26 1.45 8.13
CA VAL A 50 28.20 1.00 9.16
C VAL A 50 28.65 -0.45 8.92
N VAL A 51 27.74 -1.33 8.52
CA VAL A 51 28.05 -2.74 8.21
C VAL A 51 28.86 -2.87 6.92
N SER A 52 28.53 -2.12 5.86
CA SER A 52 29.29 -2.09 4.61
C SER A 52 30.72 -1.58 4.84
N ASN A 53 30.88 -0.50 5.61
CA ASN A 53 32.20 0.02 5.99
C ASN A 53 33.02 -1.01 6.79
N LYS A 54 32.35 -1.84 7.60
CA LYS A 54 33.00 -2.93 8.33
C LYS A 54 33.48 -4.05 7.40
N ILE A 55 32.71 -4.41 6.38
CA ILE A 55 33.04 -5.47 5.42
C ILE A 55 34.13 -4.99 4.43
N GLU A 56 34.05 -3.74 3.95
CA GLU A 56 35.04 -3.16 3.03
C GLU A 56 36.36 -2.84 3.75
N GLY A 57 36.32 -2.47 5.03
CA GLY A 57 37.49 -2.22 5.87
C GLY A 57 38.28 -3.45 6.31
N GLU A 58 37.82 -4.68 6.02
CA GLU A 58 38.59 -5.91 6.31
C GLU A 58 39.82 -6.11 5.40
N GLN A 59 39.94 -5.33 4.31
CA GLN A 59 41.07 -5.46 3.37
C GLN A 59 42.32 -4.62 3.73
N HIS A 60 42.21 -3.62 4.61
CA HIS A 60 43.35 -2.78 5.01
C HIS A 60 43.41 -2.60 6.54
N GLU A 61 44.44 -3.21 7.14
CA GLU A 61 45.00 -3.02 8.49
C GLU A 61 44.11 -2.47 9.64
N GLY A 62 43.94 -3.27 10.71
CA GLY A 62 43.65 -2.78 12.06
C GLY A 62 42.26 -3.10 12.63
N ASN A 63 42.01 -4.37 12.93
CA ASN A 63 40.76 -4.98 13.45
C ASN A 63 40.17 -4.41 14.78
N TYR A 64 40.79 -3.41 15.41
CA TYR A 64 40.39 -2.90 16.74
C TYR A 64 39.59 -1.58 16.73
N GLY A 65 39.54 -0.86 15.60
CA GLY A 65 38.71 0.35 15.44
C GLY A 65 37.24 0.01 15.12
N ASN A 66 37.04 -0.73 14.02
CA ASN A 66 35.71 -1.01 13.46
C ASN A 66 34.74 -1.77 14.39
N LYS A 67 35.25 -2.58 15.32
CA LYS A 67 34.41 -3.29 16.29
C LYS A 67 33.82 -2.35 17.34
N ARG A 68 34.53 -1.28 17.70
CA ARG A 68 34.06 -0.26 18.63
C ARG A 68 33.03 0.66 17.97
N ASP A 69 33.20 0.98 16.70
CA ASP A 69 32.27 1.85 15.96
C ASP A 69 30.89 1.21 15.78
N PHE A 70 30.82 -0.09 15.51
CA PHE A 70 29.55 -0.82 15.44
C PHE A 70 28.85 -0.92 16.80
N ALA A 71 29.60 -1.24 17.86
CA ALA A 71 29.04 -1.32 19.22
C ALA A 71 28.54 0.05 19.68
N PHE A 72 29.26 1.13 19.35
CA PHE A 72 28.87 2.51 19.63
C PHE A 72 27.62 2.93 18.87
N PHE A 73 27.50 2.57 17.59
CA PHE A 73 26.27 2.78 16.82
C PHE A 73 25.08 2.03 17.43
N GLN A 74 25.27 0.76 17.78
CA GLN A 74 24.22 -0.07 18.34
C GLN A 74 23.73 0.49 19.69
N ASP A 75 24.63 0.92 20.56
CA ASP A 75 24.29 1.53 21.85
C ASP A 75 23.50 2.83 21.65
N GLN A 76 23.98 3.73 20.80
CA GLN A 76 23.36 5.05 20.57
C GLN A 76 22.00 5.01 19.88
N PHE A 77 21.79 4.10 18.93
CA PHE A 77 20.54 4.04 18.15
C PHE A 77 19.54 2.99 18.66
N SER A 78 19.91 2.15 19.64
CA SER A 78 19.01 1.12 20.20
C SER A 78 17.72 1.73 20.76
N GLY A 79 17.83 2.80 21.54
CA GLY A 79 16.69 3.50 22.13
C GLY A 79 15.77 4.12 21.08
N ILE A 80 16.35 4.87 20.14
CA ILE A 80 15.60 5.56 19.07
C ILE A 80 14.91 4.54 18.15
N ALA A 81 15.61 3.46 17.78
CA ALA A 81 15.03 2.39 16.97
C ALA A 81 13.87 1.70 17.67
N CYS A 82 13.99 1.45 18.98
CA CYS A 82 12.92 0.88 19.78
C CYS A 82 11.68 1.80 19.80
N THR A 83 11.88 3.10 20.10
CA THR A 83 10.78 4.07 20.12
C THR A 83 10.12 4.24 18.75
N ALA A 84 10.92 4.29 17.67
CA ALA A 84 10.42 4.40 16.30
C ALA A 84 9.56 3.18 15.93
N SER A 85 10.05 1.98 16.24
CA SER A 85 9.33 0.72 15.98
C SER A 85 8.04 0.63 16.80
N MET A 86 8.04 1.08 18.05
CA MET A 86 6.85 1.09 18.89
C MET A 86 5.78 2.04 18.33
N VAL A 87 6.17 3.25 17.95
CA VAL A 87 5.25 4.24 17.38
C VAL A 87 4.74 3.81 16.00
N GLN A 88 5.57 3.16 15.19
CA GLN A 88 5.15 2.57 13.93
C GLN A 88 4.10 1.48 14.15
N HIS A 89 4.32 0.58 15.12
CA HIS A 89 3.36 -0.47 15.42
C HIS A 89 2.04 0.11 15.94
N ALA A 90 2.10 1.08 16.86
CA ALA A 90 0.91 1.72 17.42
C ALA A 90 0.11 2.51 16.37
N SER A 91 0.78 3.29 15.52
CA SER A 91 0.10 4.05 14.45
C SER A 91 -0.50 3.15 13.38
N THR A 92 0.22 2.09 12.97
CA THR A 92 -0.31 1.13 11.98
C THR A 92 -1.44 0.28 12.53
N SER A 93 -1.47 -0.04 13.82
CA SER A 93 -2.63 -0.73 14.42
C SER A 93 -3.87 0.15 14.42
N VAL A 94 -3.73 1.43 14.76
CA VAL A 94 -4.84 2.40 14.73
C VAL A 94 -5.36 2.60 13.31
N LEU A 95 -4.46 2.75 12.34
CA LEU A 95 -4.84 2.91 10.93
C LEU A 95 -5.56 1.67 10.37
N LYS A 96 -5.10 0.46 10.77
CA LYS A 96 -5.77 -0.79 10.41
C LYS A 96 -7.19 -0.87 10.97
N GLU A 97 -7.39 -0.45 12.22
CA GLU A 97 -8.71 -0.45 12.85
C GLU A 97 -9.67 0.54 12.15
N GLN A 98 -9.18 1.72 11.78
CA GLN A 98 -9.96 2.67 10.98
C GLN A 98 -10.34 2.09 9.62
N TYR A 99 -9.40 1.42 8.96
CA TYR A 99 -9.64 0.76 7.67
C TYR A 99 -10.67 -0.36 7.78
N THR A 100 -10.60 -1.21 8.82
CA THR A 100 -11.59 -2.28 9.01
C THR A 100 -12.98 -1.73 9.28
N LYS A 101 -13.11 -0.68 10.11
CA LYS A 101 -14.38 0.00 10.34
C LYS A 101 -14.97 0.57 9.05
N HIS A 102 -14.14 1.18 8.22
CA HIS A 102 -14.57 1.71 6.92
C HIS A 102 -15.06 0.59 6.00
N ILE A 103 -14.32 -0.52 5.90
CA ILE A 103 -14.75 -1.71 5.13
C ILE A 103 -16.09 -2.25 5.64
N GLU A 104 -16.25 -2.40 6.95
CA GLU A 104 -17.48 -2.92 7.54
C GLU A 104 -18.68 -2.01 7.24
N SER A 105 -18.50 -0.68 7.32
CA SER A 105 -19.54 0.29 6.92
C SER A 105 -19.89 0.23 5.43
N GLN A 106 -18.93 -0.07 4.56
CA GLN A 106 -19.17 -0.28 3.14
C GLN A 106 -19.86 -1.61 2.85
N LYS A 107 -19.56 -2.66 3.64
CA LYS A 107 -20.23 -3.96 3.52
C LYS A 107 -21.69 -3.89 3.94
N SER A 108 -22.04 -3.14 4.99
CA SER A 108 -23.45 -2.96 5.39
C SER A 108 -24.26 -2.12 4.41
N HIS A 109 -23.61 -1.31 3.56
CA HIS A 109 -24.28 -0.49 2.55
C HIS A 109 -24.47 -1.20 1.19
N ARG A 110 -23.91 -2.40 1.04
CA ARG A 110 -24.40 -3.34 0.02
C ARG A 110 -25.74 -3.86 0.51
N PHE A 111 -26.82 -3.18 0.11
CA PHE A 111 -28.16 -3.76 0.11
C PHE A 111 -28.03 -5.18 -0.47
N SER A 112 -28.14 -6.18 0.38
CA SER A 112 -28.45 -7.53 -0.05
C SER A 112 -29.83 -7.44 -0.67
N VAL A 113 -29.87 -7.20 -1.98
CA VAL A 113 -31.06 -7.45 -2.78
C VAL A 113 -31.19 -8.96 -2.83
N ASP A 114 -31.95 -9.51 -1.89
CA ASP A 114 -32.44 -10.89 -2.00
C ASP A 114 -33.34 -10.93 -3.24
N PHE A 115 -32.85 -11.57 -4.30
CA PHE A 115 -33.62 -11.81 -5.53
C PHE A 115 -34.51 -13.06 -5.44
N ASP A 116 -34.52 -13.75 -4.30
CA ASP A 116 -35.21 -15.04 -4.10
C ASP A 116 -36.52 -14.93 -3.31
N GLN A 117 -37.05 -13.72 -3.08
CA GLN A 117 -38.35 -13.58 -2.42
C GLN A 117 -39.48 -13.79 -3.44
N ASP A 118 -39.79 -15.06 -3.71
CA ASP A 118 -40.96 -15.50 -4.46
C ASP A 118 -42.23 -14.94 -3.81
N ASN A 119 -42.76 -13.89 -4.42
CA ASN A 119 -43.95 -13.19 -3.98
C ASN A 119 -45.20 -13.97 -4.45
N TYR A 120 -45.49 -15.11 -3.81
CA TYR A 120 -46.82 -15.74 -3.81
C TYR A 120 -47.36 -15.76 -2.38
N SER A 121 -48.04 -14.70 -1.99
CA SER A 121 -49.16 -14.77 -1.03
C SER A 121 -50.07 -13.58 -1.24
N GLU A 122 -51.29 -13.88 -1.66
CA GLU A 122 -52.40 -12.94 -1.76
C GLU A 122 -52.78 -12.38 -0.38
N SER A 123 -52.71 -11.05 -0.24
CA SER A 123 -53.62 -10.16 0.51
C SER A 123 -53.69 -10.23 2.06
N PRO A 124 -53.99 -9.12 2.78
CA PRO A 124 -54.91 -8.06 2.35
C PRO A 124 -54.37 -6.62 2.38
N VAL A 125 -54.93 -5.85 1.45
CA VAL A 125 -55.02 -4.39 1.39
C VAL A 125 -54.97 -3.72 2.77
N LEU A 126 -53.92 -2.93 2.99
CA LEU A 126 -54.00 -1.66 3.72
C LEU A 126 -53.38 -0.59 2.82
N GLN A 127 -54.27 0.09 2.10
CA GLN A 127 -54.00 1.44 1.61
C GLN A 127 -53.81 2.33 2.83
N GLU A 128 -52.60 2.83 3.02
CA GLU A 128 -52.37 4.06 3.78
C GLU A 128 -51.49 5.00 2.95
N PRO A 129 -51.74 6.32 3.07
CA PRO A 129 -51.65 7.26 1.96
C PRO A 129 -50.29 7.95 1.86
N VAL A 130 -49.95 8.34 0.63
CA VAL A 130 -48.79 9.17 0.25
C VAL A 130 -49.02 10.63 0.68
N GLU A 131 -49.34 10.86 1.95
CA GLU A 131 -49.57 12.20 2.51
C GLU A 131 -48.93 12.35 3.90
N ASP A 132 -47.62 12.08 4.05
CA ASP A 132 -46.92 12.55 5.27
C ASP A 132 -45.42 12.85 5.08
N ILE A 133 -45.03 13.32 3.89
CA ILE A 133 -43.73 13.97 3.66
C ILE A 133 -43.89 15.50 3.52
N ALA A 134 -45.10 16.00 3.25
CA ALA A 134 -45.38 17.42 3.06
C ALA A 134 -45.65 18.21 4.36
N SER A 135 -45.79 17.54 5.51
CA SER A 135 -46.15 18.17 6.79
C SER A 135 -44.93 18.62 7.62
N ARG A 136 -43.70 18.23 7.25
CA ARG A 136 -42.46 18.59 7.97
C ARG A 136 -41.77 19.86 7.47
N SER A 137 -42.31 20.54 6.46
CA SER A 137 -41.66 21.72 5.83
C SER A 137 -42.21 23.09 6.27
N ARG A 138 -42.91 23.19 7.41
CA ARG A 138 -43.36 24.49 7.96
C ARG A 138 -42.30 25.23 8.79
N SER A 139 -41.02 25.08 8.43
CA SER A 139 -39.91 25.84 9.01
C SER A 139 -38.86 26.20 7.95
N GLY A 140 -39.29 26.56 6.74
CA GLY A 140 -38.42 26.73 5.57
C GLY A 140 -38.57 28.03 4.77
N ASP A 141 -39.28 29.05 5.28
CA ASP A 141 -39.54 30.30 4.54
C ASP A 141 -38.25 31.11 4.21
N GLN A 142 -37.09 30.73 4.76
CA GLN A 142 -35.78 31.32 4.46
C GLN A 142 -34.95 30.53 3.44
N ASP A 143 -35.23 29.24 3.25
CA ASP A 143 -34.44 28.39 2.35
C ASP A 143 -35.00 28.42 0.93
N ASP A 144 -36.32 28.59 0.77
CA ASP A 144 -36.94 28.79 -0.53
C ASP A 144 -36.52 30.13 -1.17
N GLU A 145 -36.33 31.19 -0.38
CA GLU A 145 -35.81 32.49 -0.86
C GLU A 145 -34.34 32.36 -1.30
N LYS A 146 -33.51 31.62 -0.56
CA LYS A 146 -32.11 31.37 -0.92
C LYS A 146 -31.96 30.47 -2.14
N LEU A 147 -32.84 29.47 -2.29
CA LEU A 147 -32.87 28.61 -3.47
C LEU A 147 -33.39 29.38 -4.69
N ALA A 148 -34.36 30.28 -4.52
CA ALA A 148 -34.81 31.20 -5.56
C ALA A 148 -33.71 32.20 -5.96
N GLU A 149 -32.92 32.71 -5.01
CA GLU A 149 -31.77 33.59 -5.27
C GLU A 149 -30.63 32.84 -5.99
N LEU A 150 -30.30 31.61 -5.56
CA LEU A 150 -29.36 30.73 -6.24
C LEU A 150 -29.82 30.41 -7.67
N ARG A 151 -31.11 30.11 -7.85
CA ARG A 151 -31.73 29.87 -9.15
C ARG A 151 -31.66 31.12 -10.04
N ASN A 152 -31.95 32.30 -9.50
CA ASN A 152 -31.80 33.56 -10.24
C ASN A 152 -30.34 33.89 -10.54
N ARG A 153 -29.38 33.46 -9.73
CA ARG A 153 -27.95 33.66 -9.99
C ARG A 153 -27.37 32.65 -10.97
N LEU A 154 -27.89 31.42 -10.99
CA LEU A 154 -27.56 30.38 -11.96
C LEU A 154 -28.22 30.62 -13.33
N LEU A 155 -29.42 31.22 -13.36
CA LEU A 155 -30.17 31.51 -14.59
C LEU A 155 -30.02 32.96 -15.08
N GLY A 156 -29.66 33.91 -14.21
CA GLY A 156 -29.74 35.34 -14.47
C GLY A 156 -28.40 36.06 -14.30
N LYS A 157 -27.47 35.84 -15.25
CA LYS A 157 -26.38 36.78 -15.54
C LYS A 157 -25.87 36.62 -16.98
N LYS A 158 -26.79 36.64 -17.95
CA LYS A 158 -26.44 36.68 -19.38
C LYS A 158 -27.38 37.55 -20.19
N GLN A 159 -27.86 38.65 -19.60
CA GLN A 159 -28.77 39.57 -20.27
C GLN A 159 -28.52 41.03 -19.87
N ASP A 160 -27.26 41.44 -19.80
CA ASP A 160 -26.87 42.86 -19.74
C ASP A 160 -25.93 43.15 -20.91
N HIS A 161 -26.49 43.20 -22.14
CA HIS A 161 -26.05 44.00 -23.29
C HIS A 161 -26.58 43.41 -24.61
N ILE A 162 -27.89 43.51 -24.88
CA ILE A 162 -28.38 43.72 -26.26
C ILE A 162 -29.64 44.60 -26.17
N ASP A 163 -29.43 45.92 -26.17
CA ASP A 163 -30.43 46.89 -26.62
C ASP A 163 -30.64 46.69 -28.13
N VAL A 164 -31.70 46.00 -28.54
CA VAL A 164 -32.39 46.27 -29.83
C VAL A 164 -33.87 45.91 -29.72
N ALA A 165 -34.69 46.97 -29.59
CA ALA A 165 -36.02 47.18 -30.16
C ALA A 165 -36.96 45.97 -30.40
N SER A 166 -38.05 45.96 -29.61
CA SER A 166 -39.46 45.84 -30.04
C SER A 166 -39.81 44.79 -31.12
N ASP A 167 -40.16 43.58 -30.68
CA ASP A 167 -41.30 42.82 -31.23
C ASP A 167 -41.67 41.65 -30.29
N PRO A 168 -42.82 41.68 -29.58
CA PRO A 168 -43.19 40.64 -28.60
C PRO A 168 -43.58 39.29 -29.24
N GLY A 169 -43.68 39.19 -30.57
CA GLY A 169 -44.01 37.94 -31.29
C GLY A 169 -42.79 37.14 -31.79
N SER A 170 -41.69 37.78 -32.15
CA SER A 170 -40.51 37.10 -32.72
C SER A 170 -39.50 36.56 -31.69
N SER A 171 -39.57 37.05 -30.45
CA SER A 171 -38.68 36.63 -29.36
C SER A 171 -38.92 35.18 -28.95
N MET A 172 -40.17 34.71 -28.95
CA MET A 172 -40.51 33.35 -28.49
C MET A 172 -40.06 32.29 -29.51
N GLU A 173 -40.26 32.53 -30.81
CA GLU A 173 -39.80 31.64 -31.89
C GLU A 173 -38.26 31.53 -31.90
N LYS A 174 -37.55 32.67 -31.79
CA LYS A 174 -36.09 32.69 -31.68
C LYS A 174 -35.58 31.99 -30.42
N GLN A 175 -36.27 32.17 -29.30
CA GLN A 175 -35.92 31.51 -28.04
C GLN A 175 -36.17 30.00 -28.08
N MET A 176 -37.23 29.56 -28.74
CA MET A 176 -37.53 28.13 -28.94
C MET A 176 -36.50 27.48 -29.88
N GLN A 177 -36.08 28.19 -30.92
CA GLN A 177 -35.03 27.73 -31.83
C GLN A 177 -33.66 27.62 -31.14
N LEU A 178 -33.35 28.56 -30.24
CA LEU A 178 -32.14 28.51 -29.42
C LEU A 178 -32.18 27.35 -28.42
N GLN A 179 -33.35 27.08 -27.83
CA GLN A 179 -33.55 25.98 -26.89
C GLN A 179 -33.46 24.60 -27.57
N ASN A 180 -33.99 24.46 -28.79
CA ASN A 180 -33.83 23.25 -29.59
C ASN A 180 -32.37 23.00 -29.98
N ASN A 181 -31.65 24.06 -30.35
CA ASN A 181 -30.23 23.94 -30.70
C ASN A 181 -29.38 23.48 -29.50
N ILE A 182 -29.67 24.01 -28.31
CA ILE A 182 -29.04 23.57 -27.06
C ILE A 182 -29.42 22.12 -26.71
N GLN A 183 -30.67 21.71 -26.93
CA GLN A 183 -31.08 20.32 -26.69
C GLN A 183 -30.41 19.34 -27.65
N GLU A 184 -30.20 19.74 -28.91
CA GLU A 184 -29.53 18.92 -29.92
C GLU A 184 -28.03 18.82 -29.65
N GLU A 185 -27.39 19.91 -29.20
CA GLU A 185 -26.02 19.92 -28.70
C GLU A 185 -25.87 19.02 -27.47
N LEU A 186 -26.80 19.10 -26.50
CA LEU A 186 -26.79 18.25 -25.31
C LEU A 186 -26.97 16.76 -25.67
N LEU A 187 -27.84 16.45 -26.63
CA LEU A 187 -28.05 15.09 -27.10
C LEU A 187 -26.80 14.53 -27.79
N SER A 188 -26.12 15.37 -28.58
CA SER A 188 -24.83 15.04 -29.18
C SER A 188 -23.75 14.79 -28.13
N ASP A 189 -23.65 15.66 -27.13
CA ASP A 189 -22.69 15.53 -26.03
C ASP A 189 -22.96 14.30 -25.16
N MET A 190 -24.23 14.01 -24.87
CA MET A 190 -24.62 12.78 -24.16
C MET A 190 -24.26 11.53 -24.99
N SER A 191 -24.50 11.55 -26.29
CA SER A 191 -24.14 10.44 -27.20
C SER A 191 -22.62 10.24 -27.29
N GLN A 192 -21.86 11.34 -27.33
CA GLN A 192 -20.40 11.33 -27.34
C GLN A 192 -19.84 10.87 -25.99
N LEU A 193 -20.44 11.27 -24.88
CA LEU A 193 -20.07 10.82 -23.54
C LEU A 193 -20.34 9.33 -23.36
N VAL A 194 -21.50 8.83 -23.82
CA VAL A 194 -21.83 7.40 -23.77
C VAL A 194 -20.91 6.58 -24.70
N SER A 195 -20.56 7.09 -25.88
CA SER A 195 -19.54 6.45 -26.73
C SER A 195 -18.17 6.44 -26.06
N GLY A 196 -17.77 7.54 -25.42
CA GLY A 196 -16.54 7.62 -24.63
C GLY A 196 -16.56 6.66 -23.44
N LEU A 197 -17.71 6.49 -22.78
CA LEU A 197 -17.90 5.54 -21.69
C LEU A 197 -17.81 4.09 -22.19
N LYS A 198 -18.44 3.79 -23.33
CA LYS A 198 -18.35 2.46 -23.97
C LYS A 198 -16.91 2.13 -24.34
N GLN A 199 -16.21 3.06 -24.96
CA GLN A 199 -14.82 2.88 -25.36
C GLN A 199 -13.90 2.79 -24.14
N GLY A 200 -14.18 3.57 -23.09
CA GLY A 200 -13.52 3.47 -21.80
C GLY A 200 -13.75 2.11 -21.14
N ALA A 201 -14.97 1.58 -21.19
CA ALA A 201 -15.31 0.26 -20.64
C ALA A 201 -14.65 -0.88 -21.42
N GLU A 202 -14.60 -0.81 -22.77
CA GLU A 202 -13.85 -1.78 -23.58
C GLU A 202 -12.35 -1.73 -23.27
N ALA A 203 -11.76 -0.54 -23.12
CA ALA A 203 -10.36 -0.39 -22.72
C ALA A 203 -10.11 -0.91 -21.30
N PHE A 204 -11.05 -0.70 -20.37
CA PHE A 204 -10.97 -1.21 -19.00
C PHE A 204 -11.09 -2.73 -18.96
N GLN A 205 -11.97 -3.31 -19.77
CA GLN A 205 -12.14 -4.75 -19.91
C GLN A 205 -10.87 -5.40 -20.49
N ALA A 206 -10.27 -4.79 -21.52
CA ALA A 206 -9.01 -5.25 -22.10
C ALA A 206 -7.85 -5.17 -21.10
N ALA A 207 -7.75 -4.09 -20.32
CA ALA A 207 -6.76 -3.96 -19.26
C ALA A 207 -6.98 -5.00 -18.14
N LEU A 208 -8.23 -5.29 -17.78
CA LEU A 208 -8.57 -6.33 -16.80
C LEU A 208 -8.21 -7.73 -17.28
N ASP A 209 -8.44 -8.05 -18.55
CA ASP A 209 -8.04 -9.34 -19.11
C ASP A 209 -6.51 -9.49 -19.12
N ASP A 210 -5.78 -8.42 -19.45
CA ASP A 210 -4.32 -8.42 -19.43
C ASP A 210 -3.80 -8.56 -17.99
N ASP A 211 -4.35 -7.80 -17.04
CA ASP A 211 -4.04 -7.90 -15.61
C ASP A 211 -4.37 -9.28 -15.04
N SER A 212 -5.48 -9.91 -15.46
CA SER A 212 -5.85 -11.26 -15.06
C SER A 212 -4.83 -12.30 -15.54
N THR A 213 -4.28 -12.08 -16.74
CA THR A 213 -3.25 -12.94 -17.33
C THR A 213 -1.93 -12.80 -16.58
N VAL A 214 -1.55 -11.56 -16.22
CA VAL A 214 -0.36 -11.29 -15.40
C VAL A 214 -0.52 -11.86 -13.98
N LEU A 215 -1.70 -11.74 -13.37
CA LEU A 215 -2.01 -12.35 -12.07
C LEU A 215 -1.90 -13.87 -12.11
N LYS A 216 -2.42 -14.51 -13.17
CA LYS A 216 -2.32 -15.97 -13.36
C LYS A 216 -0.88 -16.42 -13.63
N ALA A 217 -0.10 -15.65 -14.37
CA ALA A 217 1.33 -15.89 -14.56
C ALA A 217 2.10 -15.74 -13.24
N THR A 218 1.73 -14.77 -12.42
CA THR A 218 2.29 -14.56 -11.08
C THR A 218 1.90 -15.69 -10.14
N GLU A 219 0.66 -16.18 -10.18
CA GLU A 219 0.20 -17.35 -9.42
C GLU A 219 1.00 -18.60 -9.79
N LEU A 220 1.17 -18.87 -11.09
CA LEU A 220 2.00 -19.98 -11.59
C LEU A 220 3.47 -19.84 -11.14
N GLY A 221 4.03 -18.63 -11.20
CA GLY A 221 5.38 -18.33 -10.73
C GLY A 221 5.55 -18.52 -9.22
N LEU A 222 4.54 -18.10 -8.45
CA LEU A 222 4.50 -18.26 -6.99
C LEU A 222 4.31 -19.73 -6.60
N GLN A 223 3.49 -20.48 -7.35
CA GLN A 223 3.33 -21.93 -7.15
C GLN A 223 4.62 -22.70 -7.48
N ALA A 224 5.31 -22.35 -8.57
CA ALA A 224 6.60 -22.94 -8.93
C ALA A 224 7.67 -22.63 -7.87
N THR A 225 7.69 -21.40 -7.37
CA THR A 225 8.59 -20.96 -6.30
C THR A 225 8.26 -21.68 -4.98
N SER A 226 6.99 -21.79 -4.62
CA SER A 226 6.52 -22.53 -3.44
C SER A 226 6.96 -24.00 -3.48
N ARG A 227 6.78 -24.69 -4.63
CA ARG A 227 7.27 -26.07 -4.81
C ARG A 227 8.78 -26.17 -4.67
N SER A 228 9.52 -25.21 -5.22
CA SER A 228 10.99 -25.18 -5.10
C SER A 228 11.43 -24.94 -3.65
N LEU A 229 10.77 -24.04 -2.92
CA LEU A 229 11.01 -23.75 -1.50
C LEU A 229 10.68 -24.94 -0.60
N VAL A 230 9.62 -25.68 -0.92
CA VAL A 230 9.25 -26.93 -0.23
C VAL A 230 10.26 -28.04 -0.51
N ASP A 231 10.75 -28.18 -1.75
CA ASP A 231 11.78 -29.18 -2.08
C ASP A 231 13.14 -28.82 -1.46
N LEU A 232 13.52 -27.53 -1.45
CA LEU A 232 14.69 -27.05 -0.70
C LEU A 232 14.51 -27.27 0.80
N GLY A 233 13.36 -26.95 1.37
CA GLY A 233 13.04 -27.18 2.78
C GLY A 233 13.07 -28.67 3.14
N GLY A 234 12.59 -29.53 2.23
CA GLY A 234 12.65 -30.98 2.36
C GLY A 234 14.08 -31.51 2.33
N LYS A 235 14.92 -31.02 1.41
CA LYS A 235 16.35 -31.36 1.33
C LYS A 235 17.13 -30.85 2.53
N LEU A 236 16.82 -29.66 3.05
CA LEU A 236 17.45 -29.08 4.24
C LEU A 236 17.04 -29.83 5.52
N LYS A 237 15.77 -30.21 5.65
CA LYS A 237 15.26 -31.06 6.74
C LYS A 237 15.89 -32.46 6.72
N LYS A 238 16.13 -33.01 5.53
CA LYS A 238 16.83 -34.29 5.33
C LYS A 238 18.34 -34.17 5.63
N TYR A 239 18.92 -32.98 5.46
CA TYR A 239 20.30 -32.66 5.88
C TYR A 239 20.43 -32.52 7.40
N HIS A 240 19.44 -31.94 8.07
CA HIS A 240 19.46 -31.74 9.52
C HIS A 240 19.25 -33.03 10.34
N ASN A 241 18.44 -33.98 9.83
CA ASN A 241 18.09 -35.19 10.59
C ASN A 241 19.01 -36.40 10.32
N SER A 242 20.25 -36.37 10.84
CA SER A 242 20.99 -37.58 11.26
C SER A 242 21.99 -38.26 10.30
N LYS A 243 22.51 -37.62 9.25
CA LYS A 243 23.55 -38.29 8.40
C LYS A 243 24.81 -37.50 8.07
N VAL A 244 24.84 -36.18 8.27
CA VAL A 244 26.04 -35.38 7.97
C VAL A 244 27.17 -35.71 8.96
N GLY A 245 26.86 -35.80 10.25
CA GLY A 245 27.84 -36.22 11.26
C GLY A 245 28.35 -37.65 11.02
N PHE A 246 27.45 -38.60 10.74
CA PHE A 246 27.82 -40.00 10.49
C PHE A 246 28.71 -40.18 9.25
N LEU A 247 28.40 -39.50 8.14
CA LEU A 247 29.24 -39.52 6.94
C LEU A 247 30.60 -38.88 7.21
N PHE A 248 30.66 -37.77 7.95
CA PHE A 248 31.92 -37.15 8.35
C PHE A 248 32.79 -38.08 9.20
N TYR A 249 32.21 -38.75 10.20
CA TYR A 249 32.93 -39.74 11.01
C TYR A 249 33.42 -40.93 10.17
N MET A 250 32.59 -41.45 9.26
CA MET A 250 32.99 -42.56 8.37
C MET A 250 34.11 -42.17 7.39
N THR A 251 34.06 -40.96 6.81
CA THR A 251 35.13 -40.46 5.94
C THR A 251 36.43 -40.26 6.71
N CYS A 252 36.37 -39.74 7.93
CA CYS A 252 37.54 -39.55 8.78
C CYS A 252 38.19 -40.90 9.17
N LEU A 253 37.37 -41.89 9.53
CA LEU A 253 37.83 -43.27 9.81
C LEU A 253 38.52 -43.89 8.58
N LEU A 254 37.91 -43.77 7.41
CA LEU A 254 38.46 -44.29 6.16
C LEU A 254 39.80 -43.60 5.78
N PHE A 255 39.88 -42.28 5.96
CA PHE A 255 41.11 -41.52 5.70
C PHE A 255 42.25 -41.92 6.65
N MET A 256 41.95 -42.22 7.91
CA MET A 256 42.92 -42.73 8.89
C MET A 256 43.50 -44.08 8.43
N PHE A 257 42.67 -45.01 7.97
CA PHE A 257 43.14 -46.31 7.46
C PHE A 257 44.00 -46.19 6.20
N ILE A 258 43.59 -45.33 5.26
CA ILE A 258 44.36 -45.09 4.02
C ILE A 258 45.73 -44.49 4.35
N SER A 259 45.79 -43.51 5.25
CA SER A 259 47.05 -42.88 5.67
C SER A 259 48.00 -43.89 6.31
N LEU A 260 47.46 -44.83 7.10
CA LEU A 260 48.26 -45.92 7.69
C LEU A 260 48.76 -46.90 6.62
N LEU A 261 47.94 -47.23 5.63
CA LEU A 261 48.32 -48.11 4.52
C LEU A 261 49.42 -47.48 3.65
N VAL A 262 49.32 -46.18 3.37
CA VAL A 262 50.34 -45.41 2.65
C VAL A 262 51.65 -45.40 3.45
N THR A 263 51.59 -45.13 4.75
CA THR A 263 52.78 -45.14 5.62
C THR A 263 53.44 -46.52 5.66
N TYR A 264 52.65 -47.59 5.75
CA TYR A 264 53.15 -48.96 5.67
C TYR A 264 53.79 -49.28 4.31
N LEU A 265 53.20 -48.80 3.21
CA LEU A 265 53.72 -48.99 1.86
C LEU A 265 55.07 -48.29 1.68
N ILE A 266 55.24 -47.09 2.25
CA ILE A 266 56.51 -46.36 2.29
C ILE A 266 57.56 -47.14 3.11
N ILE A 267 57.24 -47.65 4.30
CA ILE A 267 58.21 -48.43 5.09
C ILE A 267 58.62 -49.72 4.34
N LYS A 268 57.67 -50.39 3.69
CA LYS A 268 57.95 -51.63 2.95
C LYS A 268 58.78 -51.39 1.69
N ILE A 269 58.57 -50.27 0.97
CA ILE A 269 59.36 -49.95 -0.23
C ILE A 269 60.81 -49.63 0.17
N PHE A 270 61.01 -48.86 1.25
CA PHE A 270 62.34 -48.49 1.73
C PHE A 270 63.10 -49.65 2.38
N ARG A 271 62.43 -50.66 2.97
CA ARG A 271 63.10 -51.85 3.51
C ARG A 271 63.55 -52.84 2.43
N LYS A 272 63.08 -52.67 1.19
CA LYS A 272 63.32 -53.61 0.08
C LYS A 272 64.35 -53.10 -0.94
N MET A 273 64.66 -51.80 -0.92
CA MET A 273 65.91 -51.26 -1.47
C MET A 273 67.01 -51.34 -0.41
#